data_AF-W2WB83-F1
#
_entry.id   AF-W2WB83-F1
#
_cell.length_a   1.000
_cell.length_b   1.000
_cell.length_c   1.000
_cell.angle_alpha   90.00
_cell.angle_beta   90.00
_cell.angle_gamma   90.00
#
_symmetry.space_group_name_H-M   'P 1'
#
loop_
_entity.id
_entity.type
_entity.pdbx_description
1 polymer ?
#
loop_
_entity_poly.entity_id
_entity_poly.type
_entity_poly.pdbx_seq_one_letter_code
_entity_poly.pdbx_strand_id
1 'polypeptide(L)'
;MKQALRRVMKRYAITDEECLIAMTRGVLDTPTVIDHEQVERGIKWVKREIKKRCILAKTEYTTAKWEEFWGYFERTWLDQYTIDVWNVFGLDNELVARTNNSLERFNRELNSRFPTPHPSMATFVTVIKTIAAEYVRRIRDMPRALDRRVPRERIKLIVPVTIPTDIDSDVDEATAVALRASDST
;
A
#
# COMPACT_ATOMS: atom_id res chain seq x y z
N MET A 1 3.17 0.78 -0.30
CA MET A 1 2.55 0.53 1.03
C MET A 1 1.78 -0.80 1.11
N LYS A 2 0.72 -1.03 0.32
CA LYS A 2 -0.14 -2.25 0.40
C LYS A 2 0.59 -3.59 0.49
N GLN A 3 1.61 -3.81 -0.34
CA GLN A 3 2.39 -5.06 -0.29
C GLN A 3 3.18 -5.22 1.02
N ALA A 4 3.73 -4.14 1.56
CA ALA A 4 4.43 -4.15 2.84
C ALA A 4 3.47 -4.50 3.98
N LEU A 5 2.28 -3.87 4.01
CA LEU A 5 1.24 -4.15 4.99
C LEU A 5 0.79 -5.62 4.92
N ARG A 6 0.55 -6.16 3.71
CA ARG A 6 0.21 -7.59 3.53
C ARG A 6 1.28 -8.52 4.10
N ARG A 7 2.57 -8.21 3.91
CA ARG A 7 3.66 -9.04 4.46
C ARG A 7 3.65 -9.03 5.98
N VAL A 8 3.31 -7.90 6.59
CA VAL A 8 3.24 -7.76 8.04
C VAL A 8 2.02 -8.48 8.62
N MET A 9 0.85 -8.38 7.98
CA MET A 9 -0.33 -9.15 8.36
C MET A 9 -0.03 -10.66 8.41
N LYS A 10 0.71 -11.17 7.41
CA LYS A 10 1.17 -12.55 7.39
C LYS A 10 2.15 -12.90 8.51
N ARG A 11 3.01 -11.97 8.92
CA ARG A 11 3.93 -12.17 10.06
C ARG A 11 3.18 -12.29 11.39
N TYR A 12 2.11 -11.52 11.57
CA TYR A 12 1.23 -11.60 12.74
C TYR A 12 0.21 -12.75 12.67
N ALA A 13 0.32 -13.61 11.65
CA ALA A 13 -0.58 -14.76 11.44
C ALA A 13 -2.07 -14.37 11.40
N ILE A 14 -2.39 -13.18 10.87
CA ILE A 14 -3.77 -12.81 10.50
C ILE A 14 -4.23 -13.77 9.39
N THR A 15 -5.47 -14.24 9.45
CA THR A 15 -5.96 -15.23 8.48
C THR A 15 -5.95 -14.67 7.06
N ASP A 16 -5.80 -15.54 6.05
CA ASP A 16 -5.80 -15.08 4.65
C ASP A 16 -7.15 -14.44 4.26
N GLU A 17 -8.25 -14.85 4.89
CA GLU A 17 -9.59 -14.26 4.70
C GLU A 17 -9.67 -12.82 5.23
N GLU A 18 -9.25 -12.58 6.48
CA GLU A 18 -9.14 -11.23 7.04
C GLU A 18 -8.19 -10.35 6.23
N CYS A 19 -7.06 -10.92 5.79
CA CYS A 19 -6.11 -10.22 4.93
C CYS A 19 -6.74 -9.79 3.59
N LEU A 20 -7.52 -10.67 2.96
CA LEU A 20 -8.19 -10.36 1.69
C LEU A 20 -9.23 -9.23 1.86
N ILE A 21 -10.00 -9.27 2.96
CA ILE A 21 -10.96 -8.23 3.31
C ILE A 21 -10.25 -6.88 3.45
N ALA A 22 -9.18 -6.82 4.24
CA ALA A 22 -8.43 -5.59 4.45
C ALA A 22 -7.72 -5.09 3.18
N MET A 23 -7.24 -6.01 2.33
CA MET A 23 -6.56 -5.68 1.08
C MET A 23 -7.52 -5.24 -0.04
N THR A 24 -8.83 -5.38 0.16
CA THR A 24 -9.84 -4.92 -0.77
C THR A 24 -9.64 -3.44 -1.10
N ARG A 25 -9.96 -3.05 -2.33
CA ARG A 25 -9.82 -1.67 -2.80
C ARG A 25 -10.73 -0.74 -1.99
N GLY A 26 -10.20 0.39 -1.53
CA GLY A 26 -10.92 1.39 -0.73
C GLY A 26 -11.06 1.02 0.75
N VAL A 27 -10.16 0.18 1.28
CA VAL A 27 -10.10 -0.15 2.72
C VAL A 27 -8.75 0.31 3.25
N LEU A 28 -7.73 -0.55 3.21
CA LEU A 28 -6.40 -0.23 3.76
C LEU A 28 -5.60 0.80 2.92
N ASP A 29 -6.01 1.06 1.68
CA ASP A 29 -5.50 2.14 0.83
C ASP A 29 -6.18 3.50 1.04
N THR A 30 -7.28 3.57 1.79
CA THR A 30 -7.99 4.83 2.01
C THR A 30 -7.10 5.91 2.65
N PRO A 31 -6.28 5.62 3.68
CA PRO A 31 -5.42 6.63 4.28
C PRO A 31 -4.39 7.23 3.32
N THR A 32 -4.03 6.54 2.22
CA THR A 32 -3.03 7.03 1.27
C THR A 32 -3.58 8.04 0.26
N VAL A 33 -4.90 8.21 0.21
CA VAL A 33 -5.59 9.03 -0.82
C VAL A 33 -6.52 10.08 -0.22
N ILE A 34 -6.48 10.28 1.10
CA ILE A 34 -7.28 11.28 1.81
C ILE A 34 -6.39 12.43 2.26
N ASP A 35 -7.02 13.57 2.53
CA ASP A 35 -6.34 14.75 3.08
C ASP A 35 -5.53 14.40 4.34
N HIS A 36 -4.36 15.03 4.50
CA HIS A 36 -3.43 14.76 5.61
C HIS A 36 -4.12 14.97 6.97
N GLU A 37 -4.98 15.98 7.10
CA GLU A 37 -5.71 16.26 8.33
C GLU A 37 -6.73 15.17 8.67
N GLN A 38 -7.16 14.40 7.67
CA GLN A 38 -8.15 13.33 7.83
C GLN A 38 -7.53 11.96 8.04
N VAL A 39 -6.19 11.83 8.00
CA VAL A 39 -5.51 10.53 8.07
C VAL A 39 -5.84 9.76 9.34
N GLU A 40 -5.80 10.41 10.51
CA GLU A 40 -6.14 9.76 11.77
C GLU A 40 -7.59 9.26 11.78
N ARG A 41 -8.52 10.08 11.29
CA ARG A 41 -9.94 9.69 11.18
C ARG A 41 -10.15 8.59 10.15
N GLY A 42 -9.38 8.62 9.05
CA GLY A 42 -9.34 7.58 8.05
C GLY A 42 -8.90 6.24 8.62
N ILE A 43 -7.89 6.23 9.49
CA ILE A 43 -7.43 5.00 10.17
C ILE A 43 -8.53 4.44 11.07
N LYS A 44 -9.20 5.29 11.86
CA LYS A 44 -10.37 4.86 12.68
C LYS A 44 -11.48 4.27 11.81
N TRP A 45 -11.78 4.89 10.67
CA TRP A 45 -12.74 4.36 9.71
C TRP A 45 -12.31 3.00 9.15
N VAL A 46 -11.04 2.83 8.78
CA VAL A 46 -10.51 1.54 8.26
C VAL A 46 -10.61 0.45 9.32
N LYS A 47 -10.26 0.75 10.58
CA LYS A 47 -10.42 -0.18 11.72
C LYS A 47 -11.87 -0.68 11.81
N ARG A 48 -12.85 0.22 11.76
CA ARG A 48 -14.29 -0.10 11.75
C ARG A 48 -14.72 -0.88 10.50
N GLU A 49 -14.27 -0.46 9.33
CA GLU A 49 -14.66 -1.07 8.05
C GLU A 49 -14.17 -2.51 7.92
N ILE A 50 -12.95 -2.82 8.38
CA ILE A 50 -12.43 -4.20 8.41
C ILE A 50 -13.30 -5.06 9.35
N LYS A 51 -13.55 -4.59 10.58
CA LYS A 51 -14.42 -5.30 11.55
C LYS A 51 -15.80 -5.59 10.95
N LYS A 52 -16.44 -4.57 10.38
CA LYS A 52 -17.74 -4.67 9.72
C LYS A 52 -17.75 -5.71 8.59
N ARG A 53 -16.72 -5.69 7.72
CA ARG A 53 -16.64 -6.64 6.60
C ARG A 53 -16.34 -8.07 7.06
N CYS A 54 -15.56 -8.27 8.11
CA CYS A 54 -15.36 -9.59 8.71
C CYS A 54 -16.69 -10.16 9.26
N ILE A 55 -17.48 -9.34 9.97
CA ILE A 55 -18.81 -9.74 10.47
C ILE A 55 -19.73 -10.12 9.30
N LEU A 56 -19.79 -9.31 8.25
CA LEU A 56 -20.61 -9.58 7.06
C LEU A 56 -20.16 -10.84 6.30
N ALA A 57 -18.85 -11.09 6.25
CA ALA A 57 -18.27 -12.28 5.63
C ALA A 57 -18.38 -13.54 6.50
N LYS A 58 -18.87 -13.42 7.75
CA LYS A 58 -18.88 -14.49 8.77
C LYS A 58 -17.50 -15.06 9.06
N THR A 59 -16.47 -14.23 8.94
CA THR A 59 -15.08 -14.57 9.30
C THR A 59 -14.79 -14.05 10.71
N GLU A 60 -14.11 -14.86 11.52
CA GLU A 60 -13.69 -14.45 12.86
C GLU A 60 -12.71 -13.27 12.77
N TYR A 61 -13.00 -12.19 13.48
CA TYR A 61 -12.11 -11.04 13.61
C TYR A 61 -11.18 -11.23 14.80
N THR A 62 -9.88 -11.34 14.55
CA THR A 62 -8.89 -11.60 15.60
C THR A 62 -8.37 -10.30 16.23
N THR A 63 -9.12 -9.75 17.19
CA THR A 63 -8.83 -8.43 17.80
C THR A 63 -7.38 -8.27 18.26
N ALA A 64 -6.82 -9.24 18.99
CA ALA A 64 -5.44 -9.16 19.50
C ALA A 64 -4.38 -9.03 18.38
N LYS A 65 -4.53 -9.77 17.27
CA LYS A 65 -3.60 -9.71 16.13
C LYS A 65 -3.73 -8.39 15.38
N TRP A 66 -4.95 -7.87 15.27
CA TRP A 66 -5.20 -6.57 14.68
C TRP A 66 -4.63 -5.44 15.53
N GLU A 67 -4.71 -5.52 16.86
CA GLU A 67 -4.05 -4.56 17.75
C GLU A 67 -2.53 -4.54 17.55
N GLU A 68 -1.88 -5.70 17.46
CA GLU A 68 -0.44 -5.77 17.15
C GLU A 68 -0.12 -5.16 15.77
N PHE A 69 -0.94 -5.46 14.76
CA PHE A 69 -0.79 -4.88 13.42
C PHE A 69 -0.94 -3.35 13.43
N TRP A 70 -1.95 -2.82 14.13
CA TRP A 70 -2.17 -1.38 14.21
C TRP A 70 -1.07 -0.67 15.01
N GLY A 71 -0.58 -1.29 16.09
CA GLY A 71 0.60 -0.80 16.80
C GLY A 71 1.88 -0.82 15.95
N TYR A 72 2.03 -1.76 15.01
CA TYR A 72 3.07 -1.68 13.99
C TYR A 72 2.83 -0.55 12.99
N PHE A 73 1.58 -0.40 12.53
CA PHE A 73 1.21 0.58 11.52
C PHE A 73 1.48 2.00 12.00
N GLU A 74 1.04 2.33 13.22
CA GLU A 74 1.22 3.65 13.82
C GLU A 74 2.72 3.96 13.99
N ARG A 75 3.49 3.05 14.62
CA ARG A 75 4.95 3.22 14.76
C ARG A 75 5.70 3.39 13.45
N THR A 76 5.26 2.71 12.39
CA THR A 76 5.98 2.74 11.11
C THR A 76 5.54 3.93 10.26
N TRP A 77 4.23 4.13 10.10
CA TRP A 77 3.67 5.05 9.09
C TRP A 77 3.23 6.39 9.67
N LEU A 78 3.12 6.53 10.98
CA LEU A 78 2.86 7.81 11.65
C LEU A 78 4.10 8.34 12.36
N ASP A 79 4.84 7.48 13.07
CA ASP A 79 6.02 7.93 13.84
C ASP A 79 7.30 7.97 13.00
N GLN A 80 7.60 6.88 12.25
CA GLN A 80 8.87 6.77 11.52
C GLN A 80 8.87 7.48 10.15
N TYR A 81 7.75 7.43 9.42
CA TYR A 81 7.59 8.10 8.14
C TYR A 81 6.58 9.24 8.27
N THR A 82 6.88 10.41 7.71
CA THR A 82 5.91 11.50 7.64
C THR A 82 4.82 11.18 6.62
N ILE A 83 3.60 11.67 6.87
CA ILE A 83 2.42 11.43 6.03
C ILE A 83 2.71 11.83 4.57
N ASP A 84 3.44 12.92 4.35
CA ASP A 84 3.79 13.45 3.02
C ASP A 84 4.61 12.47 2.16
N VAL A 85 5.29 11.49 2.78
CA VAL A 85 6.15 10.53 2.06
C VAL A 85 5.32 9.42 1.41
N TRP A 86 4.18 9.05 1.98
CA TRP A 86 3.40 7.90 1.55
C TRP A 86 1.97 8.23 1.12
N ASN A 87 1.45 9.38 1.52
CA ASN A 87 0.17 9.89 1.06
C ASN A 87 0.33 10.51 -0.33
N VAL A 88 -0.60 10.21 -1.23
CA VAL A 88 -0.61 10.69 -2.62
C VAL A 88 -1.80 11.61 -2.91
N PHE A 89 -2.50 12.06 -1.87
CA PHE A 89 -3.57 13.04 -1.99
C PHE A 89 -3.06 14.32 -2.66
N GLY A 90 -3.82 14.81 -3.64
CA GLY A 90 -3.42 15.97 -4.45
C GLY A 90 -2.35 15.71 -5.51
N LEU A 91 -1.75 14.52 -5.58
CA LEU A 91 -0.84 14.16 -6.68
C LEU A 91 -1.61 13.70 -7.92
N ASP A 92 -1.18 14.15 -9.10
CA ASP A 92 -1.77 13.71 -10.36
C ASP A 92 -1.57 12.20 -10.56
N ASN A 93 -2.65 11.49 -10.94
CA ASN A 93 -2.63 10.07 -11.31
C ASN A 93 -1.51 9.76 -12.32
N GLU A 94 -1.21 10.69 -13.24
CA GLU A 94 -0.16 10.51 -14.22
C GLU A 94 1.24 10.46 -13.58
N LEU A 95 1.50 11.27 -12.55
CA LEU A 95 2.74 11.23 -11.78
C LEU A 95 2.87 9.93 -10.97
N VAL A 96 1.80 9.53 -10.28
CA VAL A 96 1.78 8.32 -9.42
C VAL A 96 1.92 7.03 -10.23
N ALA A 97 1.27 6.95 -11.41
CA ALA A 97 1.39 5.80 -12.32
C ALA A 97 2.77 5.67 -12.98
N ARG A 98 3.46 6.80 -13.19
CA ARG A 98 4.75 6.85 -13.89
C ARG A 98 5.94 6.48 -12.99
N THR A 99 5.87 6.81 -11.70
CA THR A 99 6.95 6.57 -10.73
C THR A 99 7.11 5.10 -10.38
N ASN A 100 6.02 4.33 -10.21
CA ASN A 100 6.16 2.93 -9.77
C ASN A 100 6.60 1.96 -10.90
N ASN A 101 6.22 2.19 -12.15
CA ASN A 101 6.56 1.25 -13.24
C ASN A 101 8.01 1.39 -13.74
N SER A 102 8.56 2.60 -13.74
CA SER A 102 9.89 2.85 -14.30
C SER A 102 11.00 2.35 -13.38
N LEU A 103 10.92 2.67 -12.08
CA LEU A 103 11.91 2.25 -11.09
C LEU A 103 11.86 0.74 -10.82
N GLU A 104 10.67 0.17 -10.63
CA GLU A 104 10.55 -1.28 -10.44
C GLU A 104 11.05 -2.05 -11.66
N ARG A 105 10.76 -1.58 -12.88
CA ARG A 105 11.27 -2.20 -14.11
C ARG A 105 12.79 -2.13 -14.18
N PHE A 106 13.37 -0.99 -13.82
CA PHE A 106 14.83 -0.84 -13.78
C PHE A 106 15.46 -1.74 -12.72
N ASN A 107 14.87 -1.82 -11.53
CA ASN A 107 15.34 -2.72 -10.47
C ASN A 107 15.24 -4.20 -10.87
N ARG A 108 14.18 -4.61 -11.58
CA ARG A 108 14.09 -5.97 -12.15
C ARG A 108 15.15 -6.22 -13.22
N GLU A 109 15.38 -5.25 -14.11
CA GLU A 109 16.43 -5.34 -15.13
C GLU A 109 17.81 -5.48 -14.48
N LEU A 110 18.13 -4.65 -13.48
CA LEU A 110 19.36 -4.76 -12.72
C LEU A 110 19.51 -6.16 -12.11
N ASN A 111 18.51 -6.63 -11.38
CA ASN A 111 18.54 -7.94 -10.74
C ASN A 111 18.67 -9.10 -11.74
N SER A 112 18.12 -8.97 -12.95
CA SER A 112 18.26 -9.98 -14.00
C SER A 112 19.65 -10.01 -14.64
N ARG A 113 20.38 -8.88 -14.62
CA ARG A 113 21.69 -8.74 -15.28
C ARG A 113 22.84 -9.13 -14.37
N PHE A 114 22.65 -9.09 -13.05
CA PHE A 114 23.65 -9.55 -12.11
C PHE A 114 23.60 -11.07 -11.96
N PRO A 115 24.71 -11.78 -12.22
CA PRO A 115 24.77 -13.24 -12.09
C PRO A 115 24.81 -13.71 -10.62
N THR A 116 25.22 -12.84 -9.70
CA THR A 116 25.29 -13.12 -8.26
C THR A 116 24.70 -11.96 -7.45
N PRO A 117 24.14 -12.22 -6.24
CA PRO A 117 23.64 -11.17 -5.36
C PRO A 117 24.71 -10.16 -4.92
N HIS A 118 25.97 -10.61 -4.87
CA HIS A 118 27.12 -9.80 -4.47
C HIS A 118 28.22 -9.89 -5.56
N PRO A 119 28.13 -9.08 -6.63
CA PRO A 119 29.15 -9.03 -7.67
C PRO A 119 30.42 -8.31 -7.18
N SER A 120 31.55 -8.60 -7.80
CA SER A 120 32.76 -7.79 -7.61
C SER A 120 32.56 -6.38 -8.15
N MET A 121 33.33 -5.40 -7.65
CA MET A 121 33.25 -4.01 -8.12
C MET A 121 33.48 -3.90 -9.63
N ALA A 122 34.42 -4.69 -10.18
CA ALA A 122 34.69 -4.71 -11.61
C ALA A 122 33.49 -5.22 -12.43
N THR A 123 32.85 -6.31 -11.98
CA THR A 123 31.63 -6.85 -12.60
C THR A 123 30.48 -5.85 -12.49
N PHE A 124 30.33 -5.20 -11.34
CA PHE A 124 29.31 -4.18 -11.13
C PHE A 124 29.43 -3.01 -12.12
N VAL A 125 30.61 -2.40 -12.21
CA VAL A 125 30.87 -1.28 -13.13
C VAL A 125 30.65 -1.70 -14.58
N THR A 126 31.05 -2.92 -14.95
CA THR A 126 30.89 -3.44 -16.31
C THR A 126 29.41 -3.59 -16.68
N VAL A 127 28.62 -4.24 -15.82
CA VAL A 127 27.19 -4.45 -16.05
C VAL A 127 26.44 -3.10 -16.15
N ILE A 128 26.73 -2.17 -15.25
CA ILE A 128 26.09 -0.83 -15.27
C ILE A 128 26.45 -0.06 -16.55
N LYS A 129 27.72 -0.09 -16.98
CA LYS A 129 28.14 0.54 -18.25
C LYS A 129 27.40 -0.05 -19.45
N THR A 130 27.24 -1.36 -19.49
CA THR A 130 26.50 -2.05 -20.57
C THR A 130 25.03 -1.62 -20.58
N ILE A 131 24.37 -1.62 -19.42
CA ILE A 131 22.96 -1.18 -19.31
C ILE A 131 22.81 0.29 -19.74
N ALA A 132 23.72 1.17 -19.32
CA ALA A 132 23.71 2.58 -19.71
C ALA A 132 23.87 2.76 -21.23
N ALA A 133 24.81 2.04 -21.85
CA ALA A 133 25.04 2.10 -23.30
C ALA A 133 23.81 1.61 -24.10
N GLU A 134 23.19 0.51 -23.67
CA GLU A 134 21.94 0.02 -24.26
C GLU A 134 20.80 1.03 -24.12
N TYR A 135 20.70 1.71 -22.99
CA TYR A 135 19.68 2.71 -22.73
C TYR A 135 19.84 3.93 -23.66
N VAL A 136 21.07 4.42 -23.83
CA VAL A 136 21.39 5.51 -24.76
C VAL A 136 21.04 5.12 -26.20
N ARG A 137 21.36 3.89 -26.62
CA ARG A 137 20.94 3.36 -27.94
C ARG A 137 19.42 3.35 -28.08
N ARG A 138 18.71 2.83 -27.07
CA ARG A 138 17.25 2.74 -27.07
C ARG A 138 16.57 4.12 -27.13
N ILE A 139 17.14 5.14 -26.49
CA ILE A 139 16.67 6.53 -26.59
C ILE A 139 16.85 7.07 -28.00
N ARG A 140 18.02 6.83 -28.61
CA ARG A 140 18.29 7.24 -30.00
C ARG A 140 17.35 6.56 -31.01
N ASP A 141 16.97 5.32 -30.75
CA ASP A 141 16.07 4.53 -31.61
C ASP A 141 14.57 4.81 -31.33
N MET A 142 14.26 5.54 -30.25
CA MET A 142 12.89 5.83 -29.77
C MET A 142 11.99 6.59 -30.76
N PRO A 143 12.48 7.55 -31.58
CA PRO A 143 11.63 8.26 -32.55
C PRO A 143 10.88 7.32 -33.50
N ARG A 144 11.48 6.17 -33.87
CA ARG A 144 10.85 5.17 -34.75
C ARG A 144 9.85 4.24 -34.05
N ALA A 145 9.86 4.20 -32.72
CA ALA A 145 9.08 3.24 -31.92
C ALA A 145 7.82 3.84 -31.28
N LEU A 146 7.70 5.18 -31.24
CA LEU A 146 6.54 5.87 -30.67
C LEU A 146 5.29 5.79 -31.58
N ASP A 147 5.45 5.70 -32.90
CA ASP A 147 4.35 5.51 -33.87
C ASP A 147 3.59 4.18 -33.69
N ARG A 148 4.16 3.21 -32.97
CA ARG A 148 3.62 1.85 -32.84
C ARG A 148 3.09 1.51 -31.44
N ARG A 149 3.08 2.46 -30.51
CA ARG A 149 2.64 2.17 -29.14
C ARG A 149 1.12 2.22 -29.03
N VAL A 150 0.53 1.06 -28.75
CA VAL A 150 -0.86 0.97 -28.28
C VAL A 150 -0.99 1.81 -26.99
N PRO A 151 -1.98 2.70 -26.88
CA PRO A 151 -2.26 3.43 -25.65
C PRO A 151 -2.43 2.44 -24.50
N ARG A 152 -1.63 2.59 -23.44
CA ARG A 152 -1.82 1.80 -22.22
C ARG A 152 -3.00 2.38 -21.45
N GLU A 153 -3.84 1.53 -20.87
CA GLU A 153 -4.87 1.97 -19.94
C GLU A 153 -4.25 2.76 -18.79
N ARG A 154 -4.78 3.96 -18.54
CA ARG A 154 -4.35 4.80 -17.42
C ARG A 154 -4.73 4.10 -16.11
N ILE A 155 -3.76 3.98 -15.20
CA ILE A 155 -4.03 3.56 -13.83
C ILE A 155 -4.96 4.59 -13.20
N LYS A 156 -6.17 4.17 -12.80
CA LYS A 156 -7.09 5.02 -12.03
C LYS A 156 -6.76 4.88 -10.56
N LEU A 157 -6.28 5.94 -9.92
CA LEU A 157 -6.24 5.98 -8.45
C LEU A 157 -7.66 5.85 -7.91
N ILE A 158 -7.74 5.44 -6.66
CA ILE A 158 -9.02 5.29 -5.96
C ILE A 158 -9.55 6.68 -5.67
N VAL A 159 -10.83 6.90 -5.96
CA VAL A 159 -11.51 8.13 -5.55
C VAL A 159 -11.54 8.13 -4.03
N PRO A 160 -11.12 9.23 -3.36
CA PRO A 160 -11.14 9.32 -1.91
C PRO A 160 -12.54 8.97 -1.39
N VAL A 161 -12.63 8.03 -0.46
CA VAL A 161 -13.88 7.73 0.23
C VAL A 161 -14.19 8.94 1.12
N THR A 162 -15.41 9.47 1.02
CA THR A 162 -15.90 10.49 1.96
C THR A 162 -16.02 9.85 3.34
N ILE A 163 -15.07 10.16 4.23
CA ILE A 163 -15.09 9.65 5.59
C ILE A 163 -16.22 10.39 6.34
N PRO A 164 -17.17 9.69 6.98
CA PRO A 164 -18.21 10.32 7.81
C PRO A 164 -17.62 11.15 8.96
N THR A 165 -18.21 12.32 9.26
CA THR A 165 -17.75 13.30 10.29
C THR A 165 -18.00 12.90 11.73
N ASP A 166 -18.77 11.84 11.94
CA ASP A 166 -19.18 11.30 13.24
C ASP A 166 -18.22 10.25 13.81
N ILE A 167 -17.06 10.01 13.18
CA ILE A 167 -16.07 9.04 13.65
C ILE A 167 -15.15 9.68 14.67
N ASP A 168 -15.65 9.77 15.90
CA ASP A 168 -14.88 10.29 17.03
C ASP A 168 -14.07 9.18 17.74
N SER A 169 -14.54 7.93 17.63
CA SER A 169 -13.98 6.74 18.30
C SER A 169 -13.80 5.57 17.32
N ASP A 170 -12.92 4.61 17.64
CA ASP A 170 -12.73 3.32 16.95
C ASP A 170 -13.53 2.17 17.60
N VAL A 171 -14.31 2.50 18.62
CA VAL A 171 -15.26 1.62 19.28
C VAL A 171 -16.63 1.77 18.62
N ASP A 172 -17.23 0.65 18.20
CA ASP A 172 -18.62 0.62 17.74
C ASP A 172 -19.55 0.71 18.95
N GLU A 173 -20.66 1.44 18.82
CA GLU A 173 -21.74 1.46 19.82
C GLU A 173 -22.31 0.04 20.06
N ALA A 174 -22.20 -0.85 19.06
CA ALA A 174 -22.47 -2.27 19.18
C ALA A 174 -21.47 -3.02 20.09
N THR A 175 -20.20 -2.60 20.14
CA THR A 175 -19.19 -3.13 21.07
C THR A 175 -19.42 -2.64 22.50
N ALA A 176 -19.87 -1.39 22.68
CA ALA A 176 -20.24 -0.87 23.99
C ALA A 176 -21.44 -1.64 24.62
N VAL A 177 -22.40 -2.06 23.79
CA VAL A 177 -23.52 -2.90 24.22
C VAL A 177 -23.07 -4.33 24.56
N ALA A 178 -22.15 -4.91 23.78
CA ALA A 178 -21.61 -6.25 24.04
C ALA A 178 -20.73 -6.32 25.31
N LEU A 179 -19.93 -5.29 25.57
CA LEU A 179 -19.10 -5.18 26.79
C LEU A 179 -19.97 -4.92 28.04
N ARG A 180 -21.05 -4.14 27.94
CA ARG A 180 -21.99 -3.97 29.07
C ARG A 180 -22.81 -5.21 29.39
N ALA A 181 -23.02 -6.09 28.43
CA ALA A 181 -23.71 -7.37 28.65
C ALA A 181 -22.83 -8.42 29.33
N SER A 182 -21.50 -8.26 29.31
CA SER A 182 -20.55 -9.22 29.90
C SER A 182 -20.19 -8.92 31.36
N ASP A 183 -20.42 -7.70 31.84
CA ASP A 183 -20.19 -7.29 33.25
C ASP A 183 -21.39 -7.55 34.19
N SER A 184 -22.48 -8.19 33.70
CA SER A 184 -23.71 -8.45 34.49
C SER A 184 -24.03 -9.94 34.70
N THR A 185 -23.06 -10.85 34.58
CA THR A 185 -23.22 -12.28 34.93
C THR A 185 -22.14 -12.71 35.90
#